data_AF-A0A372RJ56-F1
#
_entry.id   AF-A0A372RJ56-F1
#
_cell.length_a   1.000
_cell.length_b   1.000
_cell.length_c   1.000
_cell.angle_alpha   90.00
_cell.angle_beta   90.00
_cell.angle_gamma   90.00
#
_symmetry.space_group_name_H-M   'P 1'
#
loop_
_entity.id
_entity.type
_entity.pdbx_description
1 polymer ?
#
loop_
_entity_poly.entity_id
_entity_poly.type
_entity_poly.pdbx_seq_one_letter_code
_entity_poly.pdbx_strand_id
1 'polypeptide(L)'
;MVFKNEYCEKCDKRYIDTDQWCKSCQINYLKKYFANWTSENEKINDFIQEMQLRINSKADIIFEWIPYNKFNSVKEISKSDSTTIYSAIWNDGLSSYDNDKMELIRESDEKVTLKLLHDSQNKTNEFLNEVKTYSVEGHANDDIPKIYGISQHPDTKDYIMVLQDGYCEKCGEQYKYIKDKWCKSCQINYFKKNFKSWTSGNENIDGLIQELQLKFDEYDHNIFEWISYDQFDNVTRLGGDAFVTIYSAIWNGGPLHYHEKRKEWIRKPGMKVALKCLHNSQNLAINELLDEINKYSLSGYDSVLQTYGISQNPDTKDYTLVLQDGYCEACGKEYIDGWCKPCLMNYLKDDFTNWTSGNEKIDVFIQEKQLKVDYFLDKIFEWIPYDQFHNIKKIGQGGFATVYSAIWKDGPLSYNTYLKMWLNEINTKVALKCLHDSKNVTDKFMKEVRDWIYKYSFKCFLVTPLCINRLKRIRWMRIVTFLKYTEYLNIRIQKIILWFLRMRRVEIFRIG
;
A
#
# COMPACT_ATOMS: atom_id res chain seq x y z
N MET A 1 30.93 22.50 -8.50
CA MET A 1 29.91 22.70 -7.45
C MET A 1 29.32 24.07 -7.66
N VAL A 2 28.08 24.17 -8.13
CA VAL A 2 27.34 25.44 -8.15
C VAL A 2 26.62 25.52 -6.80
N PHE A 3 27.02 26.46 -5.95
CA PHE A 3 26.29 26.72 -4.72
C PHE A 3 25.04 27.53 -5.08
N LYS A 4 23.84 27.03 -4.72
CA LYS A 4 22.60 27.83 -4.82
C LYS A 4 22.77 29.06 -3.91
N ASN A 5 22.46 30.25 -4.42
CA ASN A 5 22.51 31.48 -3.63
C ASN A 5 21.47 31.39 -2.50
N GLU A 6 21.91 31.45 -1.23
CA GLU A 6 21.05 31.30 -0.04
C GLU A 6 20.32 32.60 0.35
N TYR A 7 20.65 33.71 -0.31
CA TYR A 7 20.13 35.04 0.01
C TYR A 7 19.36 35.63 -1.17
N CYS A 8 18.30 36.37 -0.85
CA CYS A 8 17.52 37.10 -1.82
C CYS A 8 18.30 38.31 -2.34
N GLU A 9 18.56 38.34 -3.65
CA GLU A 9 19.36 39.37 -4.32
C GLU A 9 18.80 40.80 -4.22
N LYS A 10 17.53 40.96 -3.79
CA LYS A 10 16.87 42.27 -3.68
C LYS A 10 16.71 42.80 -2.27
N CYS A 11 16.72 41.94 -1.25
CA CYS A 11 16.50 42.39 0.13
C CYS A 11 17.52 41.83 1.13
N ASP A 12 18.51 41.09 0.65
CA ASP A 12 19.59 40.46 1.41
C ASP A 12 19.13 39.55 2.57
N LYS A 13 17.84 39.19 2.59
CA LYS A 13 17.29 38.23 3.55
C LYS A 13 17.49 36.81 3.02
N ARG A 14 17.76 35.90 3.95
CA ARG A 14 17.89 34.47 3.66
C ARG A 14 16.58 33.91 3.11
N TYR A 15 16.67 33.07 2.08
CA TYR A 15 15.53 32.27 1.64
C TYR A 15 15.10 31.30 2.74
N ILE A 16 13.80 31.05 2.84
CA ILE A 16 13.23 30.10 3.82
C ILE A 16 13.23 28.67 3.25
N ASP A 17 13.30 28.54 1.92
CA ASP A 17 13.23 27.26 1.21
C ASP A 17 14.24 27.19 0.04
N THR A 18 14.45 25.99 -0.48
CA THR A 18 15.36 25.61 -1.57
C THR A 18 14.95 26.12 -2.96
N ASP A 19 13.76 26.71 -3.07
CA ASP A 19 13.14 27.25 -4.29
C ASP A 19 13.38 28.76 -4.51
N GLN A 20 14.27 29.38 -3.72
CA GLN A 20 14.64 30.80 -3.85
C GLN A 20 13.42 31.76 -3.75
N TRP A 21 12.38 31.35 -3.03
CA TRP A 21 11.22 32.19 -2.72
C TRP A 21 11.50 33.11 -1.53
N CYS A 22 11.26 34.42 -1.70
CA CYS A 22 11.46 35.41 -0.64
C CYS A 22 10.13 35.88 -0.02
N LYS A 23 9.77 35.31 1.14
CA LYS A 23 8.62 35.71 1.96
C LYS A 23 8.54 37.22 2.22
N SER A 24 9.68 37.84 2.53
CA SER A 24 9.72 39.29 2.83
C SER A 24 9.40 40.15 1.61
N CYS A 25 9.90 39.78 0.42
CA CYS A 25 9.58 40.47 -0.82
C CYS A 25 8.09 40.34 -1.16
N GLN A 26 7.51 39.14 -1.04
CA GLN A 26 6.09 38.93 -1.28
C GLN A 26 5.21 39.74 -0.30
N ILE A 27 5.52 39.72 1.00
CA ILE A 27 4.78 40.53 2.00
C ILE A 27 4.89 42.03 1.68
N ASN A 28 6.07 42.52 1.31
CA ASN A 28 6.26 43.94 0.96
C ASN A 28 5.49 44.30 -0.31
N TYR A 29 5.43 43.40 -1.30
CA TYR A 29 4.58 43.56 -2.48
C TYR A 29 3.11 43.67 -2.07
N LEU A 30 2.59 42.73 -1.28
CA LEU A 30 1.18 42.73 -0.85
C LEU A 30 0.80 44.02 -0.10
N LYS A 31 1.67 44.49 0.81
CA LYS A 31 1.47 45.76 1.54
C LYS A 31 1.30 46.97 0.63
N LYS A 32 1.96 47.00 -0.54
CA LYS A 32 1.81 48.08 -1.53
C LYS A 32 0.41 48.12 -2.13
N TYR A 33 -0.30 47.00 -2.16
CA TYR A 33 -1.59 46.83 -2.84
C TYR A 33 -2.77 46.62 -1.89
N PHE A 34 -2.59 46.77 -0.57
CA PHE A 34 -3.69 46.65 0.40
C PHE A 34 -4.90 47.52 0.06
N ALA A 35 -4.69 48.72 -0.49
CA ALA A 35 -5.76 49.62 -0.91
C ALA A 35 -6.62 49.07 -2.07
N ASN A 36 -6.13 48.08 -2.83
CA ASN A 36 -6.84 47.52 -3.98
C ASN A 36 -7.88 46.46 -3.58
N TRP A 37 -7.76 45.85 -2.39
CA TRP A 37 -8.66 44.81 -1.90
C TRP A 37 -9.62 45.36 -0.84
N THR A 38 -10.34 46.43 -1.15
CA THR A 38 -11.28 47.06 -0.22
C THR A 38 -12.71 46.56 -0.41
N SER A 39 -13.35 46.24 0.72
CA SER A 39 -14.73 45.79 0.86
C SER A 39 -15.70 46.89 1.30
N GLU A 40 -15.21 48.13 1.48
CA GLU A 40 -15.91 49.23 2.16
C GLU A 40 -16.23 48.97 3.65
N ASN A 41 -15.84 47.80 4.19
CA ASN A 41 -15.91 47.46 5.60
C ASN A 41 -14.50 47.35 6.20
N GLU A 42 -14.15 48.26 7.10
CA GLU A 42 -12.82 48.34 7.73
C GLU A 42 -12.40 47.01 8.38
N LYS A 43 -13.33 46.34 9.06
CA LYS A 43 -13.06 45.08 9.75
C LYS A 43 -12.76 43.93 8.80
N ILE A 44 -13.44 43.86 7.67
CA ILE A 44 -13.16 42.86 6.63
C ILE A 44 -11.81 43.17 5.96
N ASN A 45 -11.53 44.46 5.69
CA ASN A 45 -10.26 44.88 5.11
C ASN A 45 -9.08 44.51 6.02
N ASP A 46 -9.19 44.78 7.32
CA ASP A 46 -8.18 44.41 8.33
C ASP A 46 -7.98 42.90 8.37
N PHE A 47 -9.07 42.12 8.33
CA PHE A 47 -9.00 40.66 8.31
C PHE A 47 -8.31 40.11 7.04
N ILE A 48 -8.60 40.67 5.86
CA ILE A 48 -7.94 40.27 4.61
C ILE A 48 -6.44 40.53 4.70
N GLN A 49 -6.04 41.70 5.19
CA GLN A 49 -4.63 42.04 5.39
C GLN A 49 -3.97 41.09 6.39
N GLU A 50 -4.65 40.75 7.49
CA GLU A 50 -4.18 39.76 8.47
C GLU A 50 -3.91 38.41 7.80
N MET A 51 -4.83 37.91 6.98
CA MET A 51 -4.68 36.64 6.25
C MET A 51 -3.51 36.68 5.25
N GLN A 52 -3.38 37.76 4.49
CA GLN A 52 -2.29 37.94 3.52
C GLN A 52 -0.90 37.98 4.18
N LEU A 53 -0.78 38.49 5.42
CA LEU A 53 0.47 38.54 6.15
C LEU A 53 0.91 37.18 6.74
N ARG A 54 0.01 36.17 6.76
CA ARG A 54 0.29 34.83 7.30
C ARG A 54 0.99 33.89 6.32
N ILE A 55 1.19 34.27 5.06
CA ILE A 55 1.81 33.45 4.01
C ILE A 55 3.18 32.91 4.48
N ASN A 56 3.39 31.61 4.30
CA ASN A 56 4.57 30.87 4.75
C ASN A 56 5.21 30.02 3.65
N SER A 57 4.54 29.81 2.52
CA SER A 57 5.05 29.11 1.34
C SER A 57 4.73 29.88 0.06
N LYS A 58 5.53 29.64 -0.99
CA LYS A 58 5.23 30.09 -2.37
C LYS A 58 3.89 29.52 -2.87
N ALA A 59 3.52 28.33 -2.43
CA ALA A 59 2.30 27.65 -2.86
C ALA A 59 1.04 28.12 -2.10
N ASP A 60 1.19 28.95 -1.06
CA ASP A 60 0.06 29.45 -0.29
C ASP A 60 -0.81 30.38 -1.13
N ILE A 61 -2.11 30.30 -0.88
CA ILE A 61 -3.11 31.12 -1.51
C ILE A 61 -3.01 32.55 -0.98
N ILE A 62 -3.04 33.50 -1.91
CA ILE A 62 -3.22 34.90 -1.58
C ILE A 62 -4.71 35.14 -1.38
N PHE A 63 -5.09 35.41 -0.14
CA PHE A 63 -6.48 35.68 0.24
C PHE A 63 -6.90 37.07 -0.25
N GLU A 64 -8.02 37.18 -0.98
CA GLU A 64 -8.43 38.43 -1.64
C GLU A 64 -9.86 38.87 -1.29
N TRP A 65 -10.12 40.19 -1.43
CA TRP A 65 -11.48 40.67 -1.68
C TRP A 65 -11.80 40.47 -3.16
N ILE A 66 -12.88 39.77 -3.47
CA ILE A 66 -13.27 39.45 -4.84
C ILE A 66 -14.60 40.14 -5.16
N PRO A 67 -14.63 41.16 -6.04
CA PRO A 67 -15.88 41.80 -6.44
C PRO A 67 -16.86 40.80 -7.07
N TYR A 68 -18.14 40.87 -6.70
CA TYR A 68 -19.14 39.88 -7.13
C TYR A 68 -19.32 39.79 -8.64
N ASN A 69 -19.13 40.91 -9.36
CA ASN A 69 -19.20 40.97 -10.82
C ASN A 69 -18.07 40.20 -11.54
N LYS A 70 -17.13 39.61 -10.81
CA LYS A 70 -16.09 38.71 -11.34
C LYS A 70 -16.55 37.25 -11.43
N PHE A 71 -17.74 36.94 -10.93
CA PHE A 71 -18.32 35.60 -11.02
C PHE A 71 -19.33 35.50 -12.17
N ASN A 72 -19.10 34.54 -13.04
CA ASN A 72 -20.00 34.17 -14.13
C ASN A 72 -20.66 32.82 -13.85
N SER A 73 -21.74 32.53 -14.58
CA SER A 73 -22.43 31.22 -14.53
C SER A 73 -22.83 30.79 -13.11
N VAL A 74 -23.21 31.74 -12.26
CA VAL A 74 -23.59 31.49 -10.87
C VAL A 74 -24.86 30.63 -10.83
N LYS A 75 -24.77 29.47 -10.20
CA LYS A 75 -25.86 28.50 -10.07
C LYS A 75 -26.01 28.05 -8.62
N GLU A 76 -27.21 28.17 -8.07
CA GLU A 76 -27.54 27.63 -6.74
C GLU A 76 -27.43 26.09 -6.76
N ILE A 77 -26.68 25.53 -5.81
CA ILE A 77 -26.53 24.08 -5.60
C ILE A 77 -27.45 23.62 -4.47
N SER A 78 -27.44 24.34 -3.35
CA SER A 78 -28.25 24.03 -2.18
C SER A 78 -28.55 25.27 -1.37
N LYS A 79 -29.66 25.22 -0.65
CA LYS A 79 -30.12 26.26 0.25
C LYS A 79 -30.61 25.63 1.55
N SER A 80 -30.15 26.20 2.65
CA SER A 80 -30.54 25.86 4.02
C SER A 80 -31.05 27.12 4.72
N ASP A 81 -31.49 26.99 5.97
CA ASP A 81 -32.01 28.11 6.75
C ASP A 81 -30.93 29.19 7.04
N SER A 82 -29.65 28.81 7.10
CA SER A 82 -28.54 29.70 7.45
C SER A 82 -27.56 29.98 6.30
N THR A 83 -27.48 29.09 5.30
CA THR A 83 -26.49 29.20 4.23
C THR A 83 -27.08 28.83 2.86
N THR A 84 -26.55 29.47 1.81
CA THR A 84 -26.78 29.08 0.41
C THR A 84 -25.45 28.80 -0.27
N ILE A 85 -25.36 27.68 -0.99
CA ILE A 85 -24.17 27.27 -1.74
C ILE A 85 -24.42 27.48 -3.23
N TYR A 86 -23.51 28.16 -3.91
CA TYR A 86 -23.53 28.33 -5.37
C TYR A 86 -22.26 27.76 -6.01
N SER A 87 -22.36 27.31 -7.26
CA SER A 87 -21.22 27.08 -8.14
C SER A 87 -21.08 28.29 -9.07
N ALA A 88 -19.85 28.73 -9.32
CA ALA A 88 -19.57 29.82 -10.24
C ALA A 88 -18.23 29.62 -10.97
N ILE A 89 -18.03 30.38 -12.04
CA ILE A 89 -16.73 30.56 -12.70
C ILE A 89 -16.16 31.90 -12.26
N TRP A 90 -14.98 31.90 -11.67
CA TRP A 90 -14.25 33.11 -11.31
C TRP A 90 -13.34 33.53 -12.48
N ASN A 91 -13.74 34.59 -13.19
CA ASN A 91 -13.09 35.00 -14.44
C ASN A 91 -11.63 35.41 -14.27
N ASP A 92 -11.33 36.09 -13.15
CA ASP A 92 -9.96 36.52 -12.86
C ASP A 92 -9.09 35.33 -12.40
N GLY A 93 -9.70 34.33 -11.77
CA GLY A 93 -9.09 33.14 -11.18
C GLY A 93 -7.93 33.40 -10.20
N LEU A 94 -7.22 32.34 -9.83
CA LEU A 94 -6.27 32.37 -8.71
C LEU A 94 -5.01 33.15 -9.07
N SER A 95 -4.51 33.95 -8.12
CA SER A 95 -3.24 34.65 -8.24
C SER A 95 -2.08 33.81 -7.69
N SER A 96 -0.97 33.77 -8.43
CA SER A 96 0.31 33.18 -8.00
C SER A 96 1.42 34.22 -8.08
N TYR A 97 2.37 34.15 -7.14
CA TYR A 97 3.51 35.08 -7.11
C TYR A 97 4.66 34.56 -7.99
N ASP A 98 4.98 35.30 -9.06
CA ASP A 98 6.13 35.05 -9.91
C ASP A 98 7.37 35.67 -9.28
N ASN A 99 8.36 34.84 -8.92
CA ASN A 99 9.60 35.31 -8.28
C ASN A 99 10.51 36.11 -9.22
N ASP A 100 10.49 35.80 -10.52
CA ASP A 100 11.36 36.42 -11.52
C ASP A 100 10.84 37.81 -11.89
N LYS A 101 9.53 37.91 -12.12
CA LYS A 101 8.83 39.17 -12.43
C LYS A 101 8.45 39.97 -11.20
N MET A 102 8.36 39.33 -10.03
CA MET A 102 7.89 39.91 -8.76
C MET A 102 6.49 40.51 -8.83
N GLU A 103 5.59 39.84 -9.55
CA GLU A 103 4.21 40.26 -9.77
C GLU A 103 3.26 39.08 -9.59
N LEU A 104 1.96 39.39 -9.47
CA LEU A 104 0.92 38.38 -9.44
C LEU A 104 0.52 38.00 -10.86
N ILE A 105 0.64 36.72 -11.19
CA ILE A 105 0.12 36.13 -12.42
C ILE A 105 -1.19 35.43 -12.07
N ARG A 106 -2.17 35.50 -12.97
CA ARG A 106 -3.48 34.90 -12.80
C ARG A 106 -3.75 33.82 -13.85
N GLU A 107 -4.31 32.71 -13.42
CA GLU A 107 -4.93 31.72 -14.30
C GLU A 107 -6.43 32.00 -14.32
N SER A 108 -6.98 32.35 -15.48
CA SER A 108 -8.39 32.73 -15.62
C SER A 108 -9.33 31.52 -15.59
N ASP A 109 -10.62 31.80 -15.36
CA ASP A 109 -11.72 30.84 -15.52
C ASP A 109 -11.69 29.64 -14.55
N GLU A 110 -11.38 29.90 -13.28
CA GLU A 110 -11.38 28.88 -12.24
C GLU A 110 -12.80 28.58 -11.74
N LYS A 111 -13.14 27.30 -11.63
CA LYS A 111 -14.42 26.89 -11.04
C LYS A 111 -14.35 26.97 -9.52
N VAL A 112 -15.27 27.71 -8.91
CA VAL A 112 -15.30 27.98 -7.47
C VAL A 112 -16.65 27.64 -6.85
N THR A 113 -16.64 27.39 -5.54
CA THR A 113 -17.86 27.36 -4.72
C THR A 113 -18.01 28.69 -3.99
N LEU A 114 -19.21 29.28 -4.05
CA LEU A 114 -19.58 30.45 -3.28
C LEU A 114 -20.49 30.02 -2.12
N LYS A 115 -20.02 30.20 -0.88
CA LYS A 115 -20.81 29.91 0.32
C LYS A 115 -21.30 31.23 0.92
N LEU A 116 -22.59 31.50 0.76
CA LEU A 116 -23.28 32.68 1.28
C LEU A 116 -23.81 32.38 2.68
N LEU A 117 -23.42 33.17 3.68
CA LEU A 117 -23.97 33.09 5.04
C LEU A 117 -25.01 34.19 5.24
N HIS A 118 -26.26 33.80 5.52
CA HIS A 118 -27.36 34.74 5.72
C HIS A 118 -27.16 35.56 6.99
N ASP A 119 -27.52 36.85 6.95
CA ASP A 119 -27.39 37.78 8.09
C ASP A 119 -25.93 38.02 8.55
N SER A 120 -24.97 37.75 7.66
CA SER A 120 -23.54 37.82 7.99
C SER A 120 -23.04 39.25 8.24
N GLN A 121 -23.76 40.27 7.78
CA GLN A 121 -23.49 41.66 8.15
C GLN A 121 -23.66 41.88 9.66
N ASN A 122 -24.78 41.44 10.23
CA ASN A 122 -25.05 41.55 11.66
C ASN A 122 -24.18 40.59 12.49
N LYS A 123 -23.69 39.52 11.87
CA LYS A 123 -22.88 38.46 12.49
C LYS A 123 -21.45 38.40 11.95
N THR A 124 -20.86 39.55 11.66
CA THR A 124 -19.54 39.63 11.01
C THR A 124 -18.45 38.83 11.76
N ASN A 125 -18.46 38.81 13.11
CA ASN A 125 -17.50 38.02 13.89
C ASN A 125 -17.65 36.50 13.69
N GLU A 126 -18.89 36.02 13.62
CA GLU A 126 -19.21 34.61 13.41
C GLU A 126 -18.75 34.18 12.01
N PHE A 127 -19.06 35.00 11.00
CA PHE A 127 -18.59 34.81 9.64
C PHE A 127 -17.05 34.71 9.57
N LEU A 128 -16.33 35.65 10.18
CA LEU A 128 -14.85 35.63 10.17
C LEU A 128 -14.27 34.43 10.94
N ASN A 129 -14.94 33.97 12.00
CA ASN A 129 -14.52 32.75 12.70
C ASN A 129 -14.72 31.50 11.83
N GLU A 130 -15.79 31.44 11.04
CA GLU A 130 -16.01 30.38 10.06
C GLU A 130 -14.95 30.41 8.95
N VAL A 131 -14.65 31.59 8.40
CA VAL A 131 -13.58 31.78 7.40
C VAL A 131 -12.23 31.23 7.87
N LYS A 132 -11.89 31.38 9.16
CA LYS A 132 -10.64 30.85 9.75
C LYS A 132 -10.57 29.33 9.81
N THR A 133 -11.68 28.61 9.64
CA THR A 133 -11.68 27.13 9.64
C THR A 133 -11.18 26.53 8.34
N TYR A 134 -11.14 27.33 7.27
CA TYR A 134 -10.66 26.90 5.95
C TYR A 134 -9.16 27.16 5.80
N SER A 135 -8.50 26.35 4.95
CA SER A 135 -7.07 26.47 4.72
C SER A 135 -6.74 27.40 3.55
N VAL A 136 -5.67 28.18 3.72
CA VAL A 136 -5.01 28.92 2.64
C VAL A 136 -3.67 28.29 2.23
N GLU A 137 -3.27 27.21 2.89
CA GLU A 137 -1.96 26.59 2.65
C GLU A 137 -1.96 25.78 1.35
N GLY A 138 -0.91 25.95 0.54
CA GLY A 138 -0.77 25.30 -0.75
C GLY A 138 -0.70 23.77 -0.66
N HIS A 139 -0.09 23.26 0.42
CA HIS A 139 0.17 21.84 0.67
C HIS A 139 -0.77 21.22 1.71
N ALA A 140 -1.88 21.88 2.04
CA ALA A 140 -2.85 21.38 3.03
C ALA A 140 -3.44 20.02 2.65
N ASN A 141 -3.94 19.31 3.66
CA ASN A 141 -4.65 18.04 3.50
C ASN A 141 -5.84 18.19 2.52
N ASP A 142 -6.05 17.22 1.63
CA ASP A 142 -7.01 17.30 0.52
C ASP A 142 -8.50 17.28 0.97
N ASP A 143 -8.75 17.15 2.27
CA ASP A 143 -10.08 17.00 2.87
C ASP A 143 -10.77 18.34 3.20
N ILE A 144 -10.00 19.44 3.37
CA ILE A 144 -10.55 20.77 3.69
C ILE A 144 -10.50 21.67 2.44
N PRO A 145 -11.63 22.25 1.99
CA PRO A 145 -11.65 23.15 0.86
C PRO A 145 -10.72 24.33 1.10
N LYS A 146 -9.95 24.67 0.09
CA LYS A 146 -9.13 25.87 0.13
C LYS A 146 -10.02 27.11 0.00
N ILE A 147 -9.66 28.17 0.72
CA ILE A 147 -10.36 29.46 0.63
C ILE A 147 -9.52 30.49 -0.13
N TYR A 148 -10.14 31.12 -1.13
CA TYR A 148 -9.50 32.11 -1.99
C TYR A 148 -9.77 33.54 -1.54
N GLY A 149 -10.90 33.77 -0.87
CA GLY A 149 -11.24 35.12 -0.46
C GLY A 149 -12.66 35.30 0.04
N ILE A 150 -13.04 36.57 0.17
CA ILE A 150 -14.37 37.01 0.56
C ILE A 150 -14.95 37.85 -0.58
N SER A 151 -16.26 37.70 -0.79
CA SER A 151 -17.07 38.56 -1.65
C SER A 151 -18.30 39.03 -0.88
N GLN A 152 -19.18 39.78 -1.55
CA GLN A 152 -20.43 40.27 -0.97
C GLN A 152 -21.55 40.16 -2.00
N HIS A 153 -22.69 39.64 -1.55
CA HIS A 153 -23.87 39.55 -2.38
C HIS A 153 -24.38 40.97 -2.73
N PRO A 154 -24.66 41.28 -4.01
CA PRO A 154 -24.98 42.63 -4.45
C PRO A 154 -26.26 43.17 -3.78
N ASP A 155 -27.28 42.32 -3.63
CA ASP A 155 -28.58 42.72 -3.10
C ASP A 155 -28.67 42.68 -1.57
N THR A 156 -28.42 41.51 -0.95
CA THR A 156 -28.57 41.35 0.50
C THR A 156 -27.43 41.96 1.31
N LYS A 157 -26.30 42.27 0.66
CA LYS A 157 -25.04 42.68 1.29
C LYS A 157 -24.43 41.63 2.22
N ASP A 158 -24.97 40.43 2.29
CA ASP A 158 -24.35 39.32 3.02
C ASP A 158 -22.99 38.96 2.41
N TYR A 159 -22.05 38.58 3.26
CA TYR A 159 -20.73 38.12 2.85
C TYR A 159 -20.78 36.69 2.28
N ILE A 160 -19.88 36.47 1.32
CA ILE A 160 -19.72 35.22 0.59
C ILE A 160 -18.29 34.75 0.79
N MET A 161 -18.11 33.47 1.13
CA MET A 161 -16.81 32.81 1.10
C MET A 161 -16.57 32.25 -0.30
N VAL A 162 -15.39 32.50 -0.85
CA VAL A 162 -14.99 32.01 -2.17
C VAL A 162 -14.03 30.84 -1.96
N LEU A 163 -14.50 29.63 -2.27
CA LEU A 163 -13.84 28.37 -1.94
C LEU A 163 -13.48 27.60 -3.22
N GLN A 164 -12.51 26.69 -3.11
CA GLN A 164 -12.26 25.64 -4.10
C GLN A 164 -13.55 24.87 -4.42
N ASP A 165 -13.65 24.32 -5.64
CA ASP A 165 -14.76 23.45 -6.07
C ASP A 165 -14.82 22.12 -5.28
N GLY A 166 -15.21 22.22 -4.01
CA GLY A 166 -15.19 21.15 -3.00
C GLY A 166 -16.56 20.71 -2.53
N TYR A 167 -17.64 21.16 -3.17
CA TYR A 167 -19.01 20.86 -2.77
C TYR A 167 -19.76 20.05 -3.83
N CYS A 168 -20.63 19.15 -3.37
CA CYS A 168 -21.36 18.25 -4.23
C CYS A 168 -22.49 18.95 -5.00
N GLU A 169 -22.41 18.97 -6.33
CA GLU A 169 -23.44 19.56 -7.19
C GLU A 169 -24.84 18.91 -7.03
N LYS A 170 -24.92 17.68 -6.51
CA LYS A 170 -26.17 16.93 -6.35
C LYS A 170 -26.88 17.23 -5.02
N CYS A 171 -26.15 17.54 -3.96
CA CYS A 171 -26.74 17.68 -2.62
C CYS A 171 -26.22 18.86 -1.79
N GLY A 172 -25.19 19.56 -2.25
CA GLY A 172 -24.60 20.71 -1.57
C GLY A 172 -23.72 20.39 -0.37
N GLU A 173 -23.55 19.12 -0.03
CA GLU A 173 -22.61 18.69 1.02
C GLU A 173 -21.16 18.76 0.53
N GLN A 174 -20.24 19.04 1.44
CA GLN A 174 -18.81 19.03 1.13
C GLN A 174 -18.36 17.62 0.70
N TYR A 175 -17.48 17.54 -0.30
CA TYR A 175 -16.81 16.29 -0.62
C TYR A 175 -15.87 15.91 0.51
N LYS A 176 -15.79 14.61 0.82
CA LYS A 176 -14.75 14.13 1.74
C LYS A 176 -13.38 14.16 1.06
N TYR A 177 -13.34 13.70 -0.19
CA TYR A 177 -12.15 13.75 -1.06
C TYR A 177 -12.42 14.72 -2.21
N ILE A 178 -11.84 15.91 -2.13
CA ILE A 178 -12.16 17.03 -3.04
C ILE A 178 -11.67 16.77 -4.46
N LYS A 179 -10.44 16.26 -4.62
CA LYS A 179 -9.84 15.92 -5.93
C LYS A 179 -10.73 14.96 -6.72
N ASP A 180 -11.23 13.97 -6.01
CA ASP A 180 -12.04 12.87 -6.54
C ASP A 180 -13.52 13.20 -6.65
N LYS A 181 -13.94 14.35 -6.09
CA LYS A 181 -15.34 14.81 -6.00
C LYS A 181 -16.27 13.74 -5.45
N TRP A 182 -15.80 13.01 -4.43
CA TRP A 182 -16.58 11.96 -3.79
C TRP A 182 -17.46 12.49 -2.67
N CYS A 183 -18.76 12.23 -2.77
CA CYS A 183 -19.75 12.69 -1.80
C CYS A 183 -20.32 11.52 -1.00
N LYS A 184 -19.89 11.43 0.27
CA LYS A 184 -20.37 10.43 1.24
C LYS A 184 -21.89 10.44 1.38
N SER A 185 -22.50 11.62 1.50
CA SER A 185 -23.95 11.77 1.65
C SER A 185 -24.71 11.24 0.43
N CYS A 186 -24.22 11.49 -0.79
CA CYS A 186 -24.80 10.93 -2.01
C CYS A 186 -24.67 9.40 -2.06
N GLN A 187 -23.53 8.85 -1.63
CA GLN A 187 -23.31 7.41 -1.54
C GLN A 187 -24.28 6.75 -0.54
N ILE A 188 -24.37 7.29 0.68
CA ILE A 188 -25.31 6.80 1.70
C ILE A 188 -26.75 6.87 1.18
N ASN A 189 -27.13 7.96 0.51
CA ASN A 189 -28.46 8.09 -0.08
C ASN A 189 -28.70 7.08 -1.21
N TYR A 190 -27.68 6.76 -2.01
CA TYR A 190 -27.75 5.70 -2.99
C TYR A 190 -27.97 4.33 -2.33
N PHE A 191 -27.23 4.00 -1.27
CA PHE A 191 -27.42 2.74 -0.54
C PHE A 191 -28.81 2.63 0.05
N LYS A 192 -29.28 3.66 0.77
CA LYS A 192 -30.63 3.70 1.36
C LYS A 192 -31.74 3.48 0.33
N LYS A 193 -31.58 4.00 -0.89
CA LYS A 193 -32.53 3.79 -2.00
C LYS A 193 -32.53 2.36 -2.53
N ASN A 194 -31.41 1.65 -2.42
CA ASN A 194 -31.19 0.33 -3.00
C ASN A 194 -31.19 -0.83 -1.99
N PHE A 195 -31.40 -0.58 -0.69
CA PHE A 195 -31.46 -1.65 0.33
C PHE A 195 -32.42 -2.79 -0.04
N LYS A 196 -33.54 -2.49 -0.70
CA LYS A 196 -34.50 -3.50 -1.16
C LYS A 196 -33.97 -4.43 -2.26
N SER A 197 -32.94 -4.01 -2.99
CA SER A 197 -32.31 -4.78 -4.06
C SER A 197 -31.27 -5.79 -3.54
N TRP A 198 -30.82 -5.64 -2.28
CA TRP A 198 -29.81 -6.49 -1.63
C TRP A 198 -30.39 -7.29 -0.46
N THR A 199 -31.67 -7.67 -0.55
CA THR A 199 -32.31 -8.44 0.50
C THR A 199 -32.01 -9.94 0.36
N SER A 200 -31.64 -10.54 1.48
CA SER A 200 -31.51 -11.98 1.66
C SER A 200 -32.83 -12.67 1.99
N GLY A 201 -33.87 -11.89 2.34
CA GLY A 201 -35.10 -12.38 2.96
C GLY A 201 -34.97 -12.67 4.47
N ASN A 202 -33.78 -12.47 5.06
CA ASN A 202 -33.53 -12.55 6.50
C ASN A 202 -33.22 -11.16 7.07
N GLU A 203 -34.10 -10.65 7.93
CA GLU A 203 -33.99 -9.28 8.47
C GLU A 203 -32.67 -9.03 9.22
N ASN A 204 -32.11 -10.04 9.90
CA ASN A 204 -30.86 -9.89 10.64
C ASN A 204 -29.66 -9.76 9.70
N ILE A 205 -29.63 -10.53 8.61
CA ILE A 205 -28.57 -10.46 7.59
C ILE A 205 -28.68 -9.15 6.82
N ASP A 206 -29.90 -8.75 6.46
CA ASP A 206 -30.14 -7.49 5.78
C ASP A 206 -29.71 -6.31 6.64
N GLY A 207 -30.00 -6.34 7.95
CA GLY A 207 -29.53 -5.36 8.92
C GLY A 207 -28.00 -5.29 9.01
N LEU A 208 -27.32 -6.43 9.06
CA LEU A 208 -25.86 -6.51 9.07
C LEU A 208 -25.25 -5.91 7.79
N ILE A 209 -25.78 -6.25 6.62
CA ILE A 209 -25.32 -5.70 5.33
C ILE A 209 -25.47 -4.18 5.33
N GLN A 210 -26.62 -3.66 5.77
CA GLN A 210 -26.87 -2.22 5.85
C GLN A 210 -25.92 -1.51 6.81
N GLU A 211 -25.65 -2.10 7.99
CA GLU A 211 -24.69 -1.56 8.95
C GLU A 211 -23.29 -1.45 8.33
N LEU A 212 -22.81 -2.53 7.69
CA LEU A 212 -21.51 -2.54 7.01
C LEU A 212 -21.46 -1.49 5.91
N GLN A 213 -22.48 -1.41 5.04
CA GLN A 213 -22.57 -0.42 3.96
C GLN A 213 -22.51 1.03 4.47
N LEU A 214 -23.10 1.32 5.64
CA LEU A 214 -23.13 2.67 6.23
C LEU A 214 -21.87 3.01 7.03
N LYS A 215 -21.11 2.01 7.49
CA LYS A 215 -19.88 2.19 8.27
C LYS A 215 -18.72 2.73 7.42
N PHE A 216 -18.73 2.50 6.11
CA PHE A 216 -17.63 2.90 5.23
C PHE A 216 -17.48 4.42 5.11
N ASP A 217 -16.22 4.86 5.24
CA ASP A 217 -15.85 6.26 5.23
C ASP A 217 -14.76 6.57 4.19
N GLU A 218 -14.58 5.73 3.19
CA GLU A 218 -13.43 5.80 2.28
C GLU A 218 -13.85 5.56 0.82
N TYR A 219 -13.01 6.07 -0.09
CA TYR A 219 -13.33 6.33 -1.49
C TYR A 219 -13.49 5.09 -2.37
N ASP A 220 -12.73 4.02 -2.11
CA ASP A 220 -12.45 2.99 -3.11
C ASP A 220 -12.85 1.59 -2.63
N HIS A 221 -14.14 1.42 -2.36
CA HIS A 221 -14.68 0.17 -1.86
C HIS A 221 -15.73 -0.41 -2.80
N ASN A 222 -15.59 -1.70 -3.08
CA ASN A 222 -16.69 -2.50 -3.60
C ASN A 222 -17.79 -2.54 -2.55
N ILE A 223 -19.05 -2.49 -2.99
CA ILE A 223 -20.18 -2.56 -2.05
C ILE A 223 -20.24 -3.97 -1.47
N PHE A 224 -20.27 -4.05 -0.14
CA PHE A 224 -20.64 -5.28 0.56
C PHE A 224 -22.15 -5.52 0.34
N GLU A 225 -22.52 -6.59 -0.36
CA GLU A 225 -23.92 -6.84 -0.74
C GLU A 225 -24.37 -8.29 -0.50
N TRP A 226 -25.69 -8.50 -0.51
CA TRP A 226 -26.23 -9.84 -0.67
C TRP A 226 -26.07 -10.28 -2.13
N ILE A 227 -25.55 -11.49 -2.33
CA ILE A 227 -25.31 -12.05 -3.65
C ILE A 227 -26.10 -13.35 -3.74
N SER A 228 -27.09 -13.38 -4.64
CA SER A 228 -27.86 -14.59 -4.88
C SER A 228 -26.95 -15.69 -5.44
N TYR A 229 -27.11 -16.92 -4.94
CA TYR A 229 -26.16 -18.01 -5.22
C TYR A 229 -26.16 -18.46 -6.69
N ASP A 230 -27.26 -18.23 -7.41
CA ASP A 230 -27.39 -18.46 -8.85
C ASP A 230 -26.51 -17.55 -9.72
N GLN A 231 -25.86 -16.54 -9.13
CA GLN A 231 -24.87 -15.72 -9.84
C GLN A 231 -23.48 -16.36 -9.94
N PHE A 232 -23.29 -17.55 -9.39
CA PHE A 232 -22.00 -18.25 -9.38
C PHE A 232 -21.97 -19.43 -10.36
N ASP A 233 -21.12 -19.32 -11.38
CA ASP A 233 -20.84 -20.40 -12.32
C ASP A 233 -19.53 -21.11 -11.98
N ASN A 234 -19.36 -22.32 -12.53
CA ASN A 234 -18.15 -23.13 -12.40
C ASN A 234 -17.71 -23.37 -10.94
N VAL A 235 -18.68 -23.51 -10.03
CA VAL A 235 -18.44 -23.72 -8.60
C VAL A 235 -17.67 -25.03 -8.37
N THR A 236 -16.42 -24.91 -7.95
CA THR A 236 -15.49 -26.03 -7.76
C THR A 236 -14.97 -26.05 -6.33
N ARG A 237 -15.10 -27.18 -5.63
CA ARG A 237 -14.58 -27.32 -4.26
C ARG A 237 -13.05 -27.35 -4.27
N LEU A 238 -12.43 -26.47 -3.49
CA LEU A 238 -10.96 -26.40 -3.35
C LEU A 238 -10.46 -27.14 -2.12
N GLY A 239 -11.23 -27.12 -1.03
CA GLY A 239 -10.83 -27.69 0.24
C GLY A 239 -11.77 -27.29 1.37
N GLY A 240 -11.35 -27.54 2.60
CA GLY A 240 -12.14 -27.23 3.78
C GLY A 240 -11.70 -28.05 4.99
N ASP A 241 -12.41 -27.86 6.09
CA ASP A 241 -12.31 -28.63 7.32
C ASP A 241 -13.71 -29.00 7.83
N ALA A 242 -13.82 -29.37 9.11
CA ALA A 242 -15.10 -29.76 9.70
C ALA A 242 -16.13 -28.62 9.75
N PHE A 243 -15.69 -27.37 9.74
CA PHE A 243 -16.54 -26.19 9.96
C PHE A 243 -16.71 -25.33 8.71
N VAL A 244 -15.78 -25.41 7.77
CA VAL A 244 -15.76 -24.55 6.58
C VAL A 244 -15.46 -25.34 5.33
N THR A 245 -16.16 -25.04 4.24
CA THR A 245 -15.79 -25.49 2.89
C THR A 245 -15.48 -24.30 1.99
N ILE A 246 -14.37 -24.39 1.26
CA ILE A 246 -13.93 -23.37 0.30
C ILE A 246 -14.21 -23.85 -1.12
N TYR A 247 -14.86 -23.01 -1.92
CA TYR A 247 -15.06 -23.20 -3.35
C TYR A 247 -14.42 -22.05 -4.15
N SER A 248 -14.07 -22.32 -5.41
CA SER A 248 -13.82 -21.30 -6.43
C SER A 248 -15.03 -21.18 -7.34
N ALA A 249 -15.38 -19.98 -7.76
CA ALA A 249 -16.47 -19.75 -8.71
C ALA A 249 -16.19 -18.53 -9.59
N ILE A 250 -16.94 -18.42 -10.69
CA ILE A 250 -17.03 -17.19 -11.50
C ILE A 250 -18.30 -16.46 -11.08
N TRP A 251 -18.15 -15.24 -10.58
CA TRP A 251 -19.27 -14.36 -10.27
C TRP A 251 -19.72 -13.61 -11.53
N ASN A 252 -20.88 -13.99 -12.05
CA ASN A 252 -21.42 -13.47 -13.30
C ASN A 252 -21.75 -11.97 -13.21
N GLY A 253 -22.40 -11.55 -12.13
CA GLY A 253 -22.71 -10.14 -11.88
C GLY A 253 -21.47 -9.33 -11.55
N GLY A 254 -20.57 -9.89 -10.74
CA GLY A 254 -19.38 -9.21 -10.27
C GLY A 254 -19.65 -8.04 -9.31
N PRO A 255 -18.60 -7.50 -8.68
CA PRO A 255 -18.74 -6.47 -7.66
C PRO A 255 -19.21 -5.14 -8.25
N LEU A 256 -20.00 -4.43 -7.44
CA LEU A 256 -20.50 -3.09 -7.73
C LEU A 256 -19.52 -2.04 -7.17
N HIS A 257 -19.01 -1.17 -8.03
CA HIS A 257 -18.09 -0.09 -7.66
C HIS A 257 -18.49 1.24 -8.32
N TYR A 258 -18.04 2.36 -7.75
CA TYR A 258 -18.37 3.68 -8.28
C TYR A 258 -17.38 4.09 -9.38
N HIS A 259 -17.89 4.36 -10.58
CA HIS A 259 -17.06 4.85 -11.69
C HIS A 259 -17.04 6.38 -11.70
N GLU A 260 -15.89 6.96 -11.35
CA GLU A 260 -15.69 8.40 -11.16
C GLU A 260 -16.11 9.25 -12.37
N LYS A 261 -15.54 8.97 -13.55
CA LYS A 261 -15.78 9.78 -14.76
C LYS A 261 -17.24 9.77 -15.20
N ARG A 262 -17.94 8.66 -14.96
CA ARG A 262 -19.36 8.49 -15.31
C ARG A 262 -20.29 8.92 -14.17
N LYS A 263 -19.76 9.09 -12.95
CA LYS A 263 -20.50 9.42 -11.73
C LYS A 263 -21.66 8.45 -11.44
N GLU A 264 -21.45 7.17 -11.72
CA GLU A 264 -22.44 6.09 -11.62
C GLU A 264 -21.83 4.81 -11.04
N TRP A 265 -22.68 3.95 -10.47
CA TRP A 265 -22.27 2.63 -9.97
C TRP A 265 -22.31 1.61 -11.11
N ILE A 266 -21.22 0.88 -11.31
CA ILE A 266 -21.08 -0.12 -12.37
C ILE A 266 -20.63 -1.47 -11.81
N ARG A 267 -21.05 -2.54 -12.47
CA ARG A 267 -20.61 -3.90 -12.14
C ARG A 267 -19.41 -4.32 -12.98
N LYS A 268 -18.53 -5.14 -12.40
CA LYS A 268 -17.41 -5.78 -13.10
C LYS A 268 -17.67 -7.28 -13.26
N PRO A 269 -18.41 -7.72 -14.30
CA PRO A 269 -18.87 -9.11 -14.43
C PRO A 269 -17.73 -10.10 -14.72
N GLY A 270 -18.01 -11.39 -14.49
CA GLY A 270 -17.11 -12.49 -14.85
C GLY A 270 -15.87 -12.59 -13.97
N MET A 271 -15.94 -12.09 -12.74
CA MET A 271 -14.81 -12.08 -11.81
C MET A 271 -14.68 -13.43 -11.11
N LYS A 272 -13.47 -13.99 -11.05
CA LYS A 272 -13.20 -15.18 -10.24
C LYS A 272 -13.19 -14.81 -8.75
N VAL A 273 -13.89 -15.59 -7.94
CA VAL A 273 -14.05 -15.39 -6.49
C VAL A 273 -13.85 -16.69 -5.73
N ALA A 274 -13.57 -16.56 -4.44
CA ALA A 274 -13.61 -17.68 -3.50
C ALA A 274 -14.89 -17.61 -2.66
N LEU A 275 -15.54 -18.74 -2.50
CA LEU A 275 -16.75 -18.89 -1.69
C LEU A 275 -16.40 -19.66 -0.42
N LYS A 276 -16.46 -18.99 0.73
CA LYS A 276 -16.21 -19.60 2.04
C LYS A 276 -17.54 -19.93 2.70
N CYS A 277 -17.97 -21.18 2.58
CA CYS A 277 -19.22 -21.70 3.14
C CYS A 277 -19.01 -22.09 4.61
N LEU A 278 -19.83 -21.53 5.51
CA LEU A 278 -19.75 -21.72 6.96
C LEU A 278 -20.81 -22.74 7.40
N HIS A 279 -20.40 -23.94 7.83
CA HIS A 279 -21.32 -25.01 8.17
C HIS A 279 -22.17 -24.68 9.41
N ASN A 280 -23.44 -25.04 9.39
CA ASN A 280 -24.42 -24.77 10.45
C ASN A 280 -24.59 -23.27 10.77
N SER A 281 -24.31 -22.40 9.80
CA SER A 281 -24.32 -20.95 10.02
C SER A 281 -25.72 -20.36 10.25
N GLN A 282 -26.77 -21.15 10.02
CA GLN A 282 -28.13 -20.79 10.42
C GLN A 282 -28.32 -20.73 11.94
N ASN A 283 -27.49 -21.45 12.70
CA ASN A 283 -27.50 -21.43 14.17
C ASN A 283 -26.45 -20.48 14.77
N LEU A 284 -25.64 -19.85 13.92
CA LEU A 284 -24.57 -18.96 14.33
C LEU A 284 -25.16 -17.65 14.84
N ALA A 285 -24.61 -17.12 15.94
CA ALA A 285 -24.97 -15.78 16.36
C ALA A 285 -24.52 -14.76 15.31
N ILE A 286 -25.32 -13.71 15.06
CA ILE A 286 -24.99 -12.67 14.08
C ILE A 286 -23.61 -12.02 14.34
N ASN A 287 -23.23 -11.90 15.62
CA ASN A 287 -21.95 -11.37 16.03
C ASN A 287 -20.77 -12.27 15.63
N GLU A 288 -20.96 -13.59 15.66
CA GLU A 288 -19.92 -14.53 15.21
C GLU A 288 -19.72 -14.44 13.69
N LEU A 289 -20.79 -14.19 12.92
CA LEU A 289 -20.69 -13.94 11.48
C LEU A 289 -19.96 -12.62 11.20
N LEU A 290 -20.27 -11.58 11.97
CA LEU A 290 -19.58 -10.29 11.90
C LEU A 290 -18.09 -10.43 12.25
N ASP A 291 -17.75 -11.17 13.30
CA ASP A 291 -16.36 -11.46 13.67
C ASP A 291 -15.62 -12.20 12.56
N GLU A 292 -16.30 -13.10 11.85
CA GLU A 292 -15.74 -13.77 10.67
C GLU A 292 -15.52 -12.80 9.51
N ILE A 293 -16.47 -11.90 9.23
CA ILE A 293 -16.36 -10.87 8.19
C ILE A 293 -15.21 -9.91 8.48
N ASN A 294 -15.04 -9.50 9.74
CA ASN A 294 -14.01 -8.56 10.19
C ASN A 294 -12.57 -9.10 10.05
N LYS A 295 -12.38 -10.40 9.79
CA LYS A 295 -11.06 -10.97 9.46
C LYS A 295 -10.58 -10.56 8.06
N TYR A 296 -11.49 -10.14 7.20
CA TYR A 296 -11.24 -9.79 5.82
C TYR A 296 -11.24 -8.28 5.64
N SER A 297 -10.51 -7.79 4.63
CA SER A 297 -10.63 -6.39 4.29
C SER A 297 -11.95 -6.20 3.55
N LEU A 298 -12.62 -5.11 3.87
CA LEU A 298 -13.74 -4.63 3.05
C LEU A 298 -13.21 -3.70 1.94
N SER A 299 -11.90 -3.38 1.98
CA SER A 299 -11.18 -2.52 1.04
C SER A 299 -10.19 -3.28 0.16
N GLY A 300 -9.71 -2.64 -0.90
CA GLY A 300 -8.69 -3.19 -1.80
C GLY A 300 -7.23 -2.87 -1.45
N TYR A 301 -6.96 -2.14 -0.35
CA TYR A 301 -5.62 -1.61 -0.04
C TYR A 301 -4.82 -2.42 0.98
N ASP A 302 -5.46 -3.34 1.69
CA ASP A 302 -4.80 -4.17 2.69
C ASP A 302 -4.13 -5.40 2.04
N SER A 303 -3.11 -5.93 2.71
CA SER A 303 -2.54 -7.25 2.41
C SER A 303 -3.49 -8.42 2.75
N VAL A 304 -4.74 -8.12 3.10
CA VAL A 304 -5.79 -9.05 3.53
C VAL A 304 -6.79 -9.21 2.40
N LEU A 305 -7.31 -10.43 2.19
CA LEU A 305 -8.30 -10.68 1.14
C LEU A 305 -9.53 -9.78 1.29
N GLN A 306 -9.99 -9.23 0.16
CA GLN A 306 -11.21 -8.45 0.11
C GLN A 306 -12.45 -9.34 0.23
N THR A 307 -13.47 -8.89 0.96
CA THR A 307 -14.80 -9.49 0.99
C THR A 307 -15.83 -8.62 0.25
N TYR A 308 -16.65 -9.24 -0.58
CA TYR A 308 -17.64 -8.56 -1.43
C TYR A 308 -19.05 -8.68 -0.91
N GLY A 309 -19.32 -9.62 -0.01
CA GLY A 309 -20.68 -9.87 0.42
C GLY A 309 -20.93 -11.24 1.02
N ILE A 310 -22.23 -11.51 1.20
CA ILE A 310 -22.75 -12.76 1.74
C ILE A 310 -23.67 -13.37 0.68
N SER A 311 -23.59 -14.68 0.56
CA SER A 311 -24.54 -15.51 -0.16
C SER A 311 -25.07 -16.62 0.75
N GLN A 312 -25.98 -17.44 0.26
CA GLN A 312 -26.46 -18.62 0.97
C GLN A 312 -26.50 -19.81 0.03
N ASN A 313 -25.90 -20.91 0.47
CA ASN A 313 -25.94 -22.17 -0.25
C ASN A 313 -27.41 -22.64 -0.35
N PRO A 314 -27.93 -22.92 -1.57
CA PRO A 314 -29.33 -23.25 -1.76
C PRO A 314 -29.70 -24.61 -1.13
N ASP A 315 -28.75 -25.53 -1.03
CA ASP A 315 -28.97 -26.89 -0.55
C ASP A 315 -28.86 -26.97 0.98
N THR A 316 -27.76 -26.48 1.55
CA THR A 316 -27.51 -26.57 3.00
C THR A 316 -28.12 -25.42 3.79
N LYS A 317 -28.51 -24.34 3.10
CA LYS A 317 -28.87 -23.04 3.69
C LYS A 317 -27.76 -22.37 4.47
N ASP A 318 -26.53 -22.86 4.40
CA ASP A 318 -25.39 -22.22 5.04
C ASP A 318 -25.03 -20.89 4.36
N TYR A 319 -24.78 -19.86 5.16
CA TYR A 319 -24.19 -18.61 4.70
C TYR A 319 -22.77 -18.84 4.17
N THR A 320 -22.47 -18.13 3.10
CA THR A 320 -21.24 -18.21 2.34
C THR A 320 -20.68 -16.81 2.17
N LEU A 321 -19.45 -16.57 2.62
CA LEU A 321 -18.76 -15.31 2.34
C LEU A 321 -18.18 -15.35 0.93
N VAL A 322 -18.32 -14.24 0.22
CA VAL A 322 -17.82 -14.07 -1.16
C VAL A 322 -16.56 -13.23 -1.10
N LEU A 323 -15.42 -13.85 -1.38
CA LEU A 323 -14.09 -13.30 -1.17
C LEU A 323 -13.34 -13.13 -2.50
N GLN A 324 -12.34 -12.25 -2.50
CA GLN A 324 -11.34 -12.15 -3.56
C GLN A 324 -10.67 -13.50 -3.81
N ASP A 325 -10.36 -13.80 -5.07
CA ASP A 325 -9.59 -15.01 -5.42
C ASP A 325 -8.22 -14.98 -4.74
N GLY A 326 -8.06 -15.85 -3.76
CA GLY A 326 -6.93 -15.85 -2.84
C GLY A 326 -6.63 -17.23 -2.27
N TYR A 327 -7.23 -18.28 -2.81
CA TYR A 327 -7.11 -19.64 -2.29
C TYR A 327 -6.40 -20.55 -3.28
N CYS A 328 -5.56 -21.43 -2.76
CA CYS A 328 -4.80 -22.37 -3.56
C CYS A 328 -5.69 -23.47 -4.14
N GLU A 329 -5.65 -23.65 -5.45
CA GLU A 329 -6.46 -24.64 -6.15
C GLU A 329 -6.11 -26.09 -5.75
N ALA A 330 -4.85 -26.33 -5.36
CA ALA A 330 -4.37 -27.66 -5.02
C ALA A 330 -4.77 -28.13 -3.60
N CYS A 331 -4.97 -27.20 -2.66
CA CYS A 331 -5.20 -27.56 -1.25
C CYS A 331 -6.29 -26.76 -0.53
N GLY A 332 -6.88 -25.76 -1.18
CA GLY A 332 -7.92 -24.90 -0.63
C GLY A 332 -7.48 -24.01 0.54
N LYS A 333 -6.17 -23.84 0.76
CA LYS A 333 -5.62 -22.92 1.76
C LYS A 333 -5.33 -21.56 1.14
N GLU A 334 -5.47 -20.51 1.94
CA GLU A 334 -5.21 -19.13 1.54
C GLU A 334 -3.75 -18.94 1.09
N TYR A 335 -3.56 -18.14 0.03
CA TYR A 335 -2.26 -17.65 -0.40
C TYR A 335 -1.80 -16.55 0.55
N ILE A 336 -0.56 -16.65 1.02
CA ILE A 336 0.10 -15.56 1.75
C ILE A 336 1.05 -14.94 0.73
N ASP A 337 0.94 -13.64 0.44
CA ASP A 337 1.80 -12.95 -0.55
C ASP A 337 1.94 -13.69 -1.91
N GLY A 338 0.85 -14.31 -2.37
CA GLY A 338 0.79 -14.99 -3.67
C GLY A 338 1.40 -16.40 -3.71
N TRP A 339 1.81 -16.99 -2.58
CA TRP A 339 2.32 -18.37 -2.52
C TRP A 339 1.63 -19.22 -1.44
N CYS A 340 1.62 -20.54 -1.64
CA CYS A 340 0.94 -21.47 -0.75
C CYS A 340 1.95 -22.24 0.11
N LYS A 341 2.15 -21.79 1.35
CA LYS A 341 3.04 -22.43 2.33
C LYS A 341 2.69 -23.91 2.58
N PRO A 342 1.42 -24.31 2.78
CA PRO A 342 1.05 -25.72 2.94
C PRO A 342 1.47 -26.59 1.74
N CYS A 343 1.25 -26.13 0.50
CA CYS A 343 1.67 -26.87 -0.68
C CYS A 343 3.20 -27.02 -0.77
N LEU A 344 3.96 -25.98 -0.41
CA LEU A 344 5.41 -26.11 -0.30
C LEU A 344 5.79 -27.16 0.75
N MET A 345 5.19 -27.10 1.94
CA MET A 345 5.51 -28.04 3.02
C MET A 345 5.23 -29.49 2.62
N ASN A 346 4.15 -29.74 1.90
CA ASN A 346 3.84 -31.07 1.37
C ASN A 346 4.88 -31.49 0.30
N TYR A 347 5.15 -30.62 -0.67
CA TYR A 347 6.18 -30.86 -1.68
C TYR A 347 7.54 -31.22 -1.06
N LEU A 348 8.00 -30.46 -0.06
CA LEU A 348 9.26 -30.75 0.62
C LEU A 348 9.24 -32.08 1.36
N LYS A 349 8.15 -32.40 2.05
CA LYS A 349 8.00 -33.66 2.77
C LYS A 349 8.02 -34.85 1.83
N ASP A 350 7.34 -34.75 0.70
CA ASP A 350 7.28 -35.80 -0.32
C ASP A 350 8.67 -36.02 -0.95
N ASP A 351 9.45 -34.95 -1.13
CA ASP A 351 10.81 -34.97 -1.70
C ASP A 351 11.95 -35.18 -0.69
N PHE A 352 11.67 -35.41 0.61
CA PHE A 352 12.74 -35.64 1.60
C PHE A 352 13.68 -36.79 1.23
N THR A 353 13.18 -37.80 0.53
CA THR A 353 13.99 -38.94 0.07
C THR A 353 14.96 -38.59 -1.05
N ASN A 354 14.67 -37.56 -1.85
CA ASN A 354 15.52 -37.08 -2.94
C ASN A 354 16.72 -36.26 -2.43
N TRP A 355 16.67 -35.80 -1.17
CA TRP A 355 17.62 -34.85 -0.56
C TRP A 355 18.45 -35.52 0.54
N THR A 356 18.54 -36.85 0.52
CA THR A 356 19.33 -37.61 1.51
C THR A 356 20.82 -37.54 1.22
N SER A 357 21.58 -37.29 2.28
CA SER A 357 23.04 -37.37 2.30
C SER A 357 23.58 -38.76 2.54
N GLY A 358 22.72 -39.72 2.91
CA GLY A 358 23.12 -41.00 3.48
C GLY A 358 23.65 -40.88 4.92
N ASN A 359 23.49 -39.72 5.57
CA ASN A 359 23.82 -39.50 6.99
C ASN A 359 22.61 -38.93 7.73
N GLU A 360 22.05 -39.72 8.65
CA GLU A 360 20.84 -39.39 9.40
C GLU A 360 20.94 -38.02 10.12
N LYS A 361 22.08 -37.68 10.73
CA LYS A 361 22.25 -36.40 11.44
C LYS A 361 22.20 -35.18 10.50
N ILE A 362 22.69 -35.33 9.27
CA ILE A 362 22.64 -34.27 8.25
C ILE A 362 21.23 -34.18 7.68
N ASP A 363 20.59 -35.31 7.40
CA ASP A 363 19.26 -35.35 6.80
C ASP A 363 18.22 -34.74 7.73
N VAL A 364 18.25 -35.08 9.03
CA VAL A 364 17.41 -34.45 10.06
C VAL A 364 17.66 -32.93 10.11
N PHE A 365 18.92 -32.51 10.03
CA PHE A 365 19.25 -31.08 10.04
C PHE A 365 18.73 -30.34 8.80
N ILE A 366 18.78 -30.95 7.62
CA ILE A 366 18.25 -30.38 6.38
C ILE A 366 16.72 -30.25 6.49
N GLN A 367 16.03 -31.31 6.93
CA GLN A 367 14.58 -31.32 7.14
C GLN A 367 14.14 -30.25 8.15
N GLU A 368 14.84 -30.11 9.28
CA GLU A 368 14.57 -29.05 10.27
C GLU A 368 14.69 -27.65 9.68
N LYS A 369 15.58 -27.44 8.70
CA LYS A 369 15.74 -26.15 8.02
C LYS A 369 14.69 -25.92 6.95
N GLN A 370 14.34 -26.94 6.18
CA GLN A 370 13.27 -26.90 5.19
C GLN A 370 11.90 -26.58 5.83
N LEU A 371 11.60 -27.15 7.00
CA LEU A 371 10.36 -26.91 7.73
C LEU A 371 10.26 -25.53 8.39
N LYS A 372 11.35 -24.75 8.39
CA LYS A 372 11.41 -23.37 8.93
C LYS A 372 11.31 -22.29 7.86
N VAL A 373 10.95 -22.66 6.63
CA VAL A 373 10.70 -21.69 5.55
C VAL A 373 9.40 -20.93 5.84
N ASP A 374 9.51 -19.61 5.95
CA ASP A 374 8.41 -18.73 6.34
C ASP A 374 8.01 -17.74 5.24
N TYR A 375 8.85 -17.55 4.22
CA TYR A 375 8.61 -16.63 3.11
C TYR A 375 9.04 -17.21 1.76
N PHE A 376 8.36 -16.85 0.65
CA PHE A 376 8.66 -17.42 -0.68
C PHE A 376 10.05 -17.07 -1.23
N LEU A 377 10.66 -15.99 -0.75
CA LEU A 377 12.05 -15.63 -1.08
C LEU A 377 13.07 -16.36 -0.21
N ASP A 378 12.63 -17.13 0.79
CA ASP A 378 13.52 -18.00 1.54
C ASP A 378 14.07 -19.07 0.61
N LYS A 379 15.36 -19.32 0.76
CA LYS A 379 16.01 -20.38 0.00
C LYS A 379 15.87 -21.67 0.78
N ILE A 380 15.52 -22.72 0.06
CA ILE A 380 15.31 -24.03 0.65
C ILE A 380 16.67 -24.69 0.87
N PHE A 381 16.87 -25.30 2.04
CA PHE A 381 18.11 -25.99 2.33
C PHE A 381 18.19 -27.31 1.57
N GLU A 382 19.09 -27.40 0.59
CA GLU A 382 19.22 -28.59 -0.28
C GLU A 382 20.50 -29.38 -0.01
N TRP A 383 20.38 -30.70 -0.17
CA TRP A 383 21.52 -31.58 -0.35
C TRP A 383 21.83 -31.69 -1.85
N ILE A 384 23.03 -31.30 -2.25
CA ILE A 384 23.38 -31.27 -3.68
C ILE A 384 24.51 -32.27 -3.96
N PRO A 385 24.29 -33.26 -4.84
CA PRO A 385 25.35 -34.14 -5.31
C PRO A 385 26.52 -33.37 -5.93
N TYR A 386 27.75 -33.81 -5.69
CA TYR A 386 28.94 -33.07 -6.12
C TYR A 386 29.10 -32.94 -7.65
N ASP A 387 28.59 -33.91 -8.40
CA ASP A 387 28.59 -33.96 -9.87
C ASP A 387 27.64 -32.92 -10.52
N GLN A 388 26.80 -32.27 -9.72
CA GLN A 388 26.00 -31.10 -10.12
C GLN A 388 26.82 -29.82 -10.27
N PHE A 389 28.09 -29.83 -9.85
CA PHE A 389 28.98 -28.68 -9.98
C PHE A 389 29.98 -28.86 -11.11
N HIS A 390 30.15 -27.83 -11.95
CA HIS A 390 31.21 -27.76 -12.94
C HIS A 390 31.95 -26.42 -12.87
N ASN A 391 33.00 -26.25 -13.69
CA ASN A 391 33.85 -25.06 -13.70
C ASN A 391 34.41 -24.71 -12.32
N ILE A 392 34.76 -25.74 -11.54
CA ILE A 392 35.21 -25.60 -10.15
C ILE A 392 36.64 -25.04 -10.13
N LYS A 393 36.82 -23.85 -9.56
CA LYS A 393 38.10 -23.14 -9.47
C LYS A 393 38.37 -22.73 -8.04
N LYS A 394 39.56 -23.05 -7.51
CA LYS A 394 39.97 -22.60 -6.17
C LYS A 394 40.09 -21.08 -6.17
N ILE A 395 39.45 -20.40 -5.22
CA ILE A 395 39.47 -18.94 -5.10
C ILE A 395 40.15 -18.44 -3.81
N GLY A 396 40.36 -19.32 -2.82
CA GLY A 396 41.09 -18.97 -1.61
C GLY A 396 41.23 -20.14 -0.64
N GLN A 397 42.19 -20.06 0.27
CA GLN A 397 42.41 -21.03 1.35
C GLN A 397 42.88 -20.29 2.59
N GLY A 398 42.32 -20.62 3.75
CA GLY A 398 42.70 -20.01 5.03
C GLY A 398 42.09 -20.76 6.22
N GLY A 399 42.77 -20.70 7.36
CA GLY A 399 42.34 -21.38 8.59
C GLY A 399 42.05 -22.87 8.36
N PHE A 400 40.79 -23.28 8.63
CA PHE A 400 40.30 -24.65 8.50
C PHE A 400 39.51 -24.92 7.20
N ALA A 401 39.61 -24.06 6.17
CA ALA A 401 38.81 -24.23 4.96
C ALA A 401 39.52 -23.83 3.64
N THR A 402 39.05 -24.43 2.55
CA THR A 402 39.36 -24.00 1.16
C THR A 402 38.07 -23.63 0.44
N VAL A 403 38.05 -22.49 -0.25
CA VAL A 403 36.89 -21.99 -0.99
C VAL A 403 37.13 -22.10 -2.49
N TYR A 404 36.12 -22.58 -3.21
CA TYR A 404 36.08 -22.72 -4.66
C TYR A 404 34.91 -21.92 -5.24
N SER A 405 35.06 -21.36 -6.44
CA SER A 405 33.93 -20.93 -7.28
C SER A 405 33.50 -22.11 -8.14
N ALA A 406 32.20 -22.29 -8.37
CA ALA A 406 31.66 -23.30 -9.27
C ALA A 406 30.37 -22.80 -9.95
N ILE A 407 29.90 -23.55 -10.95
CA ILE A 407 28.57 -23.40 -11.52
C ILE A 407 27.76 -24.64 -11.12
N TRP A 408 26.58 -24.42 -10.53
CA TRP A 408 25.60 -25.44 -10.19
C TRP A 408 24.63 -25.59 -11.38
N LYS A 409 24.61 -26.77 -12.01
CA LYS A 409 23.81 -27.05 -13.21
C LYS A 409 22.32 -26.85 -12.97
N ASP A 410 21.78 -27.56 -11.98
CA ASP A 410 20.36 -27.49 -11.67
C ASP A 410 20.03 -26.15 -11.00
N GLY A 411 20.89 -25.64 -10.14
CA GLY A 411 20.69 -24.37 -9.46
C GLY A 411 19.68 -24.45 -8.31
N PRO A 412 19.58 -23.39 -7.48
CA PRO A 412 18.71 -23.39 -6.31
C PRO A 412 17.23 -23.34 -6.69
N LEU A 413 16.41 -24.06 -5.93
CA LEU A 413 14.97 -23.98 -6.01
C LEU A 413 14.47 -22.59 -5.59
N SER A 414 13.52 -22.04 -6.34
CA SER A 414 12.94 -20.71 -6.14
C SER A 414 11.46 -20.71 -6.50
N TYR A 415 10.65 -19.94 -5.77
CA TYR A 415 9.24 -19.81 -6.11
C TYR A 415 9.06 -18.80 -7.24
N ASN A 416 8.44 -19.24 -8.33
CA ASN A 416 8.02 -18.35 -9.40
C ASN A 416 6.59 -17.87 -9.12
N THR A 417 6.44 -16.60 -8.74
CA THR A 417 5.14 -16.00 -8.39
C THR A 417 4.18 -15.90 -9.57
N TYR A 418 4.68 -15.82 -10.81
CA TYR A 418 3.86 -15.75 -12.01
C TYR A 418 3.26 -17.12 -12.36
N LEU A 419 4.08 -18.17 -12.34
CA LEU A 419 3.67 -19.55 -12.62
C LEU A 419 3.10 -20.29 -11.40
N LYS A 420 3.17 -19.66 -10.22
CA LYS A 420 2.73 -20.20 -8.92
C LYS A 420 3.35 -21.57 -8.57
N MET A 421 4.59 -21.83 -9.00
CA MET A 421 5.28 -23.11 -8.80
C MET A 421 6.77 -22.91 -8.47
N TRP A 422 7.40 -23.96 -7.93
CA TRP A 422 8.83 -23.97 -7.62
C TRP A 422 9.65 -24.40 -8.83
N LEU A 423 10.67 -23.62 -9.18
CA LEU A 423 11.55 -23.83 -10.32
C LEU A 423 13.00 -23.57 -9.93
N ASN A 424 13.92 -24.30 -10.56
CA ASN A 424 15.35 -24.12 -10.31
C ASN A 424 15.95 -22.96 -11.13
N GLU A 425 16.82 -22.16 -10.50
CA GLU A 425 17.63 -21.13 -11.17
C GLU A 425 18.86 -21.76 -11.84
N ILE A 426 18.69 -22.39 -13.01
CA ILE A 426 19.73 -23.16 -13.71
C ILE A 426 21.05 -22.41 -13.89
N ASN A 427 22.16 -23.16 -13.90
CA ASN A 427 23.53 -22.66 -14.12
C ASN A 427 23.95 -21.53 -13.19
N THR A 428 23.56 -21.62 -11.92
CA THR A 428 23.87 -20.62 -10.90
C THR A 428 25.35 -20.68 -10.49
N LYS A 429 26.01 -19.52 -10.48
CA LYS A 429 27.38 -19.40 -9.95
C LYS A 429 27.36 -19.42 -8.42
N VAL A 430 28.12 -20.31 -7.81
CA VAL A 430 28.16 -20.53 -6.36
C VAL A 430 29.59 -20.55 -5.81
N ALA A 431 29.72 -20.37 -4.49
CA ALA A 431 30.96 -20.62 -3.78
C ALA A 431 30.85 -21.93 -2.97
N LEU A 432 31.80 -22.85 -3.14
CA LEU A 432 31.90 -24.11 -2.39
C LEU A 432 32.98 -23.96 -1.31
N LYS A 433 32.61 -24.01 -0.04
CA LYS A 433 33.53 -23.99 1.11
C LYS A 433 33.78 -25.41 1.60
N CYS A 434 35.00 -25.89 1.45
CA CYS A 434 35.44 -27.22 1.88
C CYS A 434 36.14 -27.11 3.24
N LEU A 435 35.64 -27.81 4.26
CA LEU A 435 36.24 -27.81 5.60
C LEU A 435 37.30 -28.91 5.71
N HIS A 436 38.46 -28.55 6.27
CA HIS A 436 39.55 -29.48 6.60
C HIS A 436 39.08 -30.46 7.69
N ASP A 437 39.53 -31.71 7.63
CA ASP A 437 39.20 -32.81 8.57
C ASP A 437 37.70 -33.17 8.75
N SER A 438 36.85 -32.82 7.78
CA SER A 438 35.41 -33.17 7.74
C SER A 438 35.09 -34.65 7.46
N LYS A 439 36.02 -35.57 7.75
CA LYS A 439 35.89 -37.00 7.44
C LYS A 439 34.77 -37.70 8.22
N ASN A 440 34.42 -37.18 9.40
CA ASN A 440 33.35 -37.69 10.26
C ASN A 440 32.37 -36.55 10.63
N VAL A 441 31.07 -36.79 10.46
CA VAL A 441 30.00 -35.92 10.94
C VAL A 441 29.93 -36.05 12.46
N THR A 442 30.75 -35.30 13.17
CA THR A 442 30.77 -35.24 14.64
C THR A 442 29.82 -34.16 15.16
N ASP A 443 29.42 -34.23 16.43
CA ASP A 443 28.57 -33.18 17.02
C ASP A 443 29.28 -31.82 17.04
N LYS A 444 30.62 -31.82 17.17
CA LYS A 444 31.46 -30.63 17.01
C LYS A 444 31.34 -30.03 15.61
N PHE A 445 31.36 -30.86 14.57
CA PHE A 445 31.15 -30.42 13.20
C PHE A 445 29.75 -29.82 13.01
N MET A 446 28.70 -30.49 13.48
CA MET A 446 27.33 -29.98 13.35
C MET A 446 27.11 -28.68 14.14
N LYS A 447 27.76 -28.54 15.30
CA LYS A 447 27.80 -27.28 16.04
C LYS A 447 28.45 -26.17 15.22
N GLU A 448 29.59 -26.42 14.59
CA GLU A 448 30.26 -25.43 13.75
C GLU A 448 29.40 -25.01 12.54
N VAL A 449 28.71 -25.95 11.89
CA VAL A 449 27.76 -25.64 10.80
C VAL A 449 26.60 -24.77 11.31
N ARG A 450 26.02 -25.12 12.47
CA ARG A 450 24.94 -24.34 13.09
C ARG A 450 25.38 -22.93 13.48
N ASP A 451 26.51 -22.81 14.18
CA ASP A 451 27.09 -21.52 14.59
C ASP A 451 27.40 -20.65 13.37
N TRP A 452 27.88 -21.25 12.28
CA TRP A 452 28.18 -20.54 11.05
C TRP A 452 26.90 -20.06 10.34
N ILE A 453 25.86 -20.88 10.22
CA ILE A 453 24.57 -20.47 9.66
C ILE A 453 23.94 -19.35 10.49
N TYR A 454 23.98 -19.47 11.82
CA TYR A 454 23.42 -18.48 12.75
C TYR A 454 24.16 -17.14 12.68
N LYS A 455 25.50 -17.17 12.63
CA LYS A 455 26.34 -15.95 12.71
C LYS A 455 26.31 -15.10 11.45
N TYR A 456 26.11 -15.69 10.28
CA TYR A 456 26.34 -14.98 9.02
C TYR A 456 25.08 -14.72 8.19
N SER A 457 23.89 -15.12 8.63
CA SER A 457 22.60 -14.87 7.95
C SER A 457 22.65 -15.16 6.43
N PHE A 458 23.51 -16.07 6.00
CA PHE A 458 23.67 -16.43 4.60
C PHE A 458 22.81 -17.64 4.27
N LYS A 459 22.27 -17.64 3.06
CA LYS A 459 21.52 -18.73 2.44
C LYS A 459 22.52 -19.81 2.01
N CYS A 460 22.46 -20.98 2.66
CA CYS A 460 23.49 -22.02 2.54
C CYS A 460 22.88 -23.36 2.14
N PHE A 461 23.68 -24.19 1.46
CA PHE A 461 23.32 -25.53 1.01
C PHE A 461 24.45 -26.51 1.43
N LEU A 462 24.15 -27.79 1.58
CA LEU A 462 25.12 -28.80 2.01
C LEU A 462 25.47 -29.74 0.84
N VAL A 463 26.75 -30.11 0.72
CA VAL A 463 27.29 -30.98 -0.34
C VAL A 463 28.27 -31.96 0.27
N THR A 464 28.21 -33.24 -0.09
CA THR A 464 29.39 -34.12 0.05
C THR A 464 29.71 -34.81 -1.27
N PRO A 465 30.97 -35.16 -1.51
CA PRO A 465 31.35 -36.12 -2.51
C PRO A 465 30.97 -37.52 -2.00
N LEU A 466 29.84 -38.01 -2.50
CA LEU A 466 29.64 -39.44 -2.67
C LEU A 466 30.02 -39.78 -4.11
N CYS A 467 31.28 -40.15 -4.33
CA CYS A 467 31.64 -40.99 -5.45
C CYS A 467 32.82 -41.90 -5.05
N ILE A 468 32.51 -43.19 -4.99
CA ILE A 468 33.47 -44.29 -4.95
C ILE A 468 34.14 -44.33 -6.32
N ASN A 469 35.45 -44.10 -6.42
CA ASN A 469 36.23 -44.80 -7.44
C ASN A 469 37.68 -45.05 -7.04
N ARG A 470 38.14 -46.23 -7.45
CA ARG A 470 39.36 -46.93 -7.04
C ARG A 470 40.62 -46.08 -7.28
N LEU A 471 41.17 -45.48 -6.21
CA LEU A 471 42.62 -45.51 -5.86
C LEU A 471 43.02 -44.58 -4.71
N LYS A 472 42.21 -43.63 -4.24
CA LYS A 472 42.47 -42.90 -2.98
C LYS A 472 41.17 -42.58 -2.22
N ARG A 473 40.98 -43.21 -1.05
CA ARG A 473 39.88 -42.94 -0.11
C ARG A 473 40.03 -41.54 0.48
N ILE A 474 39.35 -40.53 -0.05
CA ILE A 474 39.19 -39.24 0.64
C ILE A 474 37.75 -38.74 0.50
N ARG A 475 37.04 -38.62 1.63
CA ARG A 475 35.69 -38.04 1.73
C ARG A 475 35.85 -36.63 2.35
N TRP A 476 35.30 -35.59 1.72
CA TRP A 476 35.36 -34.19 2.19
C TRP A 476 33.99 -33.53 2.12
N MET A 477 33.39 -33.09 3.22
CA MET A 477 32.13 -32.32 3.13
C MET A 477 32.37 -30.87 2.66
N ARG A 478 31.52 -30.38 1.76
CA ARG A 478 31.55 -29.02 1.19
C ARG A 478 30.24 -28.29 1.53
N ILE A 479 30.31 -27.08 2.06
CA ILE A 479 29.16 -26.22 2.31
C ILE A 479 29.09 -25.24 1.15
N VAL A 480 27.95 -25.13 0.48
CA VAL A 480 27.76 -24.21 -0.65
C VAL A 480 27.07 -22.95 -0.16
N THR A 481 27.62 -21.80 -0.52
CA THR A 481 27.09 -20.50 -0.12
C THR A 481 26.71 -19.72 -1.37
N PHE A 482 25.46 -19.24 -1.39
CA PHE A 482 24.94 -18.42 -2.47
C PHE A 482 25.30 -16.95 -2.23
N LEU A 483 26.04 -16.35 -3.16
CA LEU A 483 26.26 -14.91 -3.23
C LEU A 483 25.60 -14.42 -4.52
N LYS A 484 24.44 -13.77 -4.42
CA LYS A 484 23.83 -13.10 -5.58
C LYS A 484 24.74 -11.94 -5.98
N TYR A 485 25.31 -12.02 -7.19
CA TYR A 485 26.02 -10.91 -7.81
C TYR A 485 24.98 -9.89 -8.26
N THR A 486 24.92 -8.73 -7.62
CA THR A 486 24.39 -7.51 -8.24
C THR A 486 25.59 -6.72 -8.74
N GLU A 487 25.57 -6.28 -10.01
CA GLU A 487 26.70 -5.66 -10.74
C GLU A 487 27.27 -4.38 -10.08
N TYR A 488 26.61 -3.83 -9.06
CA TYR A 488 27.18 -2.79 -8.21
C TYR A 488 28.08 -3.40 -7.12
N LEU A 489 29.40 -3.34 -7.33
CA LEU A 489 30.52 -3.38 -6.37
C LEU A 489 31.62 -4.38 -6.72
N ASN A 490 32.32 -4.14 -7.84
CA ASN A 490 33.61 -4.76 -8.15
C ASN A 490 34.68 -4.55 -7.05
N ILE A 491 34.51 -3.53 -6.18
CA ILE A 491 35.46 -3.17 -5.10
C ILE A 491 35.34 -4.09 -3.86
N ARG A 492 34.26 -4.86 -3.70
CA ARG A 492 34.06 -5.72 -2.51
C ARG A 492 34.58 -7.16 -2.65
N ILE A 493 34.92 -7.63 -3.85
CA ILE A 493 35.42 -9.00 -4.05
C ILE A 493 36.77 -9.20 -3.36
N GLN A 494 37.70 -8.25 -3.50
CA GLN A 494 38.95 -8.28 -2.76
C GLN A 494 38.73 -8.16 -1.25
N LYS A 495 37.79 -7.32 -0.80
CA LYS A 495 37.47 -7.17 0.64
C LYS A 495 36.81 -8.40 1.25
N ILE A 496 35.95 -9.13 0.53
CA ILE A 496 35.31 -10.37 0.99
C ILE A 496 36.31 -11.52 0.98
N ILE A 497 37.15 -11.66 -0.06
CA ILE A 497 38.24 -12.65 -0.10
C ILE A 497 39.28 -12.35 0.99
N LEU A 498 39.68 -11.09 1.19
CA LEU A 498 40.52 -10.65 2.31
C LEU A 498 39.84 -10.90 3.66
N TRP A 499 38.53 -10.72 3.78
CA TRP A 499 37.76 -10.98 5.01
C TRP A 499 37.65 -12.48 5.32
N PHE A 500 37.48 -13.34 4.32
CA PHE A 500 37.58 -14.80 4.45
C PHE A 500 39.00 -15.26 4.83
N LEU A 501 40.04 -14.54 4.39
CA LEU A 501 41.44 -14.82 4.74
C LEU A 501 41.87 -14.24 6.11
N ARG A 502 41.18 -13.21 6.66
CA ARG A 502 41.58 -12.49 7.89
C ARG A 502 41.04 -13.07 9.22
N MET A 503 40.35 -14.21 9.21
CA MET A 503 39.79 -14.81 10.43
C MET A 503 40.87 -15.49 11.31
N ARG A 504 41.65 -14.68 12.02
CA ARG A 504 42.14 -14.97 13.38
C ARG A 504 42.46 -13.66 14.13
N ARG A 505 41.67 -13.39 15.17
CA ARG A 505 41.83 -12.50 16.35
C ARG A 505 40.39 -12.34 16.84
N VAL A 506 39.90 -13.12 17.80
CA VAL A 506 40.00 -13.00 19.26
C VAL A 506 39.63 -14.42 19.76
N GLU A 507 40.32 -15.15 20.63
CA GLU A 507 40.84 -14.84 21.95
C GLU A 507 42.15 -15.62 22.22
N ILE A 508 43.16 -14.87 22.65
CA ILE A 508 44.20 -15.37 23.54
C ILE A 508 43.69 -15.01 24.94
N PHE A 509 43.39 -15.99 25.79
CA PHE A 509 43.50 -15.81 27.23
C PHE A 509 44.11 -17.05 27.90
N ARG A 510 45.20 -16.73 28.62
CA ARG A 510 46.02 -17.47 29.58
C ARG A 510 45.40 -18.74 30.18
N ILE A 511 46.18 -19.83 30.12
CA ILE A 511 46.16 -20.90 31.12
C ILE A 511 47.26 -20.51 32.12
N GLY A 512 46.87 -20.31 33.38
CA GLY A 512 47.75 -20.42 34.54
C GLY A 512 47.73 -21.85 35.05
#